data_AF-A0A0J0YP76-F1
#
_entry.id   AF-A0A0J0YP76-F1
#
_cell.length_a   1.000
_cell.length_b   1.000
_cell.length_c   1.000
_cell.angle_alpha   90.00
_cell.angle_beta   90.00
_cell.angle_gamma   90.00
#
_symmetry.space_group_name_H-M   'P 1'
#
loop_
_entity.id
_entity.type
_entity.pdbx_description
1 polymer ?
#
loop_
_entity_poly.entity_id
_entity_poly.type
_entity_poly.pdbx_seq_one_letter_code
_entity_poly.pdbx_strand_id
1 'polypeptide(L)'
;KLILTKEIREKILHYHKQKCSPERMVNKKQVKVGISTIYYWFHNGHLGLTKADMLYPRKRKGVKKQASPNFKPAGKSIEERPDVINLRLDNGQDEIETGLLTKI
;
A
#
# COMPACT_ATOMS: atom_id res chain seq x y z
N LYS A 1 32.11 -6.99 0.97
CA LYS A 1 31.04 -7.88 0.44
C LYS A 1 30.79 -8.97 1.49
N LEU A 2 29.62 -9.01 2.13
CA LEU A 2 29.29 -10.09 3.08
C LEU A 2 29.09 -11.39 2.29
N ILE A 3 29.94 -12.38 2.55
CA ILE A 3 29.87 -13.69 1.89
C ILE A 3 29.07 -14.62 2.81
N LEU A 4 28.11 -15.35 2.23
CA LEU A 4 27.39 -16.39 2.95
C LEU A 4 28.34 -17.57 3.19
N THR A 5 28.86 -17.70 4.41
CA THR A 5 29.69 -18.85 4.80
C THR A 5 28.82 -20.07 5.13
N LYS A 6 29.38 -21.28 5.03
CA LYS A 6 28.66 -22.53 5.33
C LYS A 6 28.11 -22.54 6.76
N GLU A 7 28.90 -22.11 7.74
CA GLU A 7 28.48 -22.02 9.15
C GLU A 7 27.27 -21.10 9.37
N ILE A 8 27.26 -19.94 8.71
CA ILE A 8 26.15 -18.98 8.82
C ILE A 8 24.89 -19.59 8.20
N ARG A 9 25.03 -20.25 7.04
CA ARG A 9 23.92 -20.91 6.35
C ARG A 9 23.30 -22.02 7.22
N GLU A 10 24.13 -22.86 7.84
CA GLU A 10 23.65 -23.95 8.71
C GLU A 10 22.92 -23.43 9.94
N LYS A 11 23.47 -22.40 10.60
CA LYS A 11 22.80 -21.74 11.73
C LYS A 11 21.44 -21.20 11.29
N ILE A 12 21.38 -20.53 10.13
CA ILE A 12 20.12 -19.98 9.61
C ILE A 12 19.10 -21.08 9.34
N LEU A 13 19.52 -22.20 8.75
CA LEU A 13 18.65 -23.36 8.49
C LEU A 13 18.15 -24.00 9.79
N HIS A 14 18.99 -24.09 10.81
CA HIS A 14 18.60 -24.62 12.12
C HIS A 14 17.51 -23.75 12.78
N TYR A 15 17.66 -22.42 12.77
CA TYR A 15 16.63 -21.51 13.29
C TYR A 15 15.35 -21.53 12.47
N HIS A 16 15.48 -21.73 11.16
CA HIS A 16 14.33 -21.84 10.28
C HIS A 16 13.47 -23.08 10.64
N LYS A 17 14.11 -24.23 10.92
CA LYS A 17 13.41 -25.43 11.44
C LYS A 17 12.70 -25.15 12.77
N GLN A 18 13.27 -24.32 13.62
CA GLN A 18 12.66 -23.87 14.89
C GLN A 18 11.62 -22.75 14.74
N LYS A 19 11.23 -22.38 13.50
CA LYS A 19 10.27 -21.29 13.22
C LYS A 19 10.67 -19.96 13.90
N CYS A 20 11.96 -19.68 13.99
CA CYS A 20 12.46 -18.41 14.54
C CYS A 20 12.46 -17.29 13.48
N SER A 21 12.17 -16.06 13.91
CA SER A 21 12.27 -14.87 13.04
C SER A 21 13.73 -14.41 12.88
N PRO A 22 14.06 -13.72 11.77
CA PRO A 22 15.39 -13.13 11.57
C PRO A 22 15.86 -12.22 12.72
N GLU A 23 14.95 -11.46 13.34
CA GLU A 23 15.27 -10.62 14.51
C GLU A 23 15.72 -11.47 15.71
N ARG A 24 15.03 -12.59 15.99
CA ARG A 24 15.42 -13.50 17.08
C ARG A 24 16.78 -14.14 16.83
N MET A 25 17.11 -14.42 15.57
CA MET A 25 18.40 -15.02 15.18
C MET A 25 19.58 -14.07 15.42
N VAL A 26 19.36 -12.78 15.19
CA VAL A 26 20.36 -11.72 15.44
C VAL A 26 20.43 -11.37 16.92
N ASN A 27 19.28 -11.26 17.60
CA ASN A 27 19.23 -10.89 19.03
C ASN A 27 19.89 -11.92 19.94
N LYS A 28 19.85 -13.22 19.60
CA LYS A 28 20.57 -14.27 20.33
C LYS A 28 22.09 -14.26 20.10
N LYS A 29 22.64 -13.25 19.41
CA LYS A 29 24.06 -13.13 18.99
C LYS A 29 24.60 -14.35 18.21
N GLN A 30 23.73 -15.24 17.74
CA GLN A 30 24.13 -16.48 17.07
C GLN A 30 24.58 -16.24 15.63
N VAL A 31 24.03 -15.21 15.00
CA VAL A 31 24.32 -14.82 13.62
C VAL A 31 24.87 -13.39 13.64
N LYS A 32 26.18 -13.21 13.38
CA LYS A 32 26.87 -11.91 13.29
C LYS A 32 26.56 -11.21 11.95
N VAL A 33 25.30 -11.14 11.56
CA VAL A 33 24.86 -10.57 10.29
C VAL A 33 23.66 -9.68 10.55
N GLY A 34 23.57 -8.54 9.86
CA GLY A 34 22.42 -7.65 9.99
C GLY A 34 21.12 -8.34 9.56
N ILE A 35 20.01 -7.98 10.22
CA ILE A 35 18.66 -8.50 9.94
C ILE A 35 18.31 -8.34 8.45
N SER A 36 18.63 -7.19 7.86
CA SER A 36 18.42 -6.89 6.44
C SER A 36 19.14 -7.87 5.51
N THR A 37 20.34 -8.32 5.88
CA THR A 37 21.13 -9.25 5.08
C THR A 37 20.52 -10.65 5.09
N ILE A 38 19.97 -11.07 6.24
CA ILE A 38 19.22 -12.33 6.33
C ILE A 38 18.00 -12.27 5.42
N TYR A 39 17.19 -11.20 5.50
CA TYR A 39 16.05 -11.01 4.60
C TYR A 39 16.46 -11.00 3.13
N TYR A 40 17.57 -10.35 2.79
CA TYR A 40 18.12 -10.34 1.42
C TYR A 40 18.43 -11.76 0.92
N TRP A 41 19.07 -12.61 1.73
CA TRP A 41 19.38 -14.00 1.34
C TRP A 41 18.14 -14.87 1.16
N PHE A 42 17.10 -14.68 1.98
CA PHE A 42 15.80 -15.35 1.80
C PHE A 42 15.10 -14.90 0.51
N HIS A 43 15.13 -13.60 0.21
CA HIS A 43 14.47 -13.07 -0.99
C HIS A 43 15.13 -13.49 -2.30
N ASN A 44 16.46 -13.70 -2.27
CA ASN A 44 17.24 -14.11 -3.45
C ASN A 44 17.45 -15.63 -3.54
N GLY A 45 16.96 -16.41 -2.57
CA GLY A 45 17.06 -17.88 -2.60
C GLY A 45 18.46 -18.43 -2.32
N HIS A 46 19.39 -17.64 -1.78
CA HIS A 46 20.78 -18.07 -1.51
C HIS A 46 20.87 -19.22 -0.49
N LEU A 47 19.83 -19.37 0.33
CA LEU A 47 19.76 -20.39 1.38
C LEU A 47 19.18 -21.72 0.86
N GLY A 48 18.66 -21.77 -0.37
CA GLY A 48 17.81 -22.86 -0.85
C GLY A 48 16.38 -22.81 -0.29
N LEU A 49 16.01 -21.69 0.33
CA LEU A 49 14.68 -21.40 0.85
C LEU A 49 14.02 -20.35 -0.04
N THR A 50 12.72 -20.47 -0.23
CA THR A 50 11.92 -19.51 -0.99
C THR A 50 11.26 -18.50 -0.06
N LYS A 51 10.69 -17.42 -0.63
CA LYS A 51 9.90 -16.45 0.15
C LYS A 51 8.70 -17.09 0.86
N ALA A 52 8.19 -18.22 0.36
CA ALA A 52 7.07 -18.94 0.95
C ALA A 52 7.46 -19.67 2.25
N ASP A 53 8.72 -20.04 2.38
CA ASP A 53 9.22 -20.76 3.55
C ASP A 53 9.46 -19.83 4.75
N MET A 54 9.56 -18.52 4.52
CA MET A 54 9.74 -17.56 5.62
C MET A 54 8.62 -17.67 6.67
N LEU A 55 8.96 -17.46 7.95
CA LEU A 55 7.98 -17.45 9.05
C LEU A 55 6.79 -16.53 8.76
N TYR A 56 7.07 -15.37 8.16
CA TYR A 56 6.07 -14.42 7.69
C TYR A 56 6.27 -14.17 6.18
N PRO A 57 5.63 -14.97 5.31
CA PRO A 57 5.70 -14.77 3.88
C PRO A 57 5.02 -13.46 3.51
N ARG A 58 5.77 -12.55 2.89
CA ARG A 58 5.16 -11.33 2.34
C ARG A 58 4.30 -11.74 1.14
N LYS A 59 2.98 -11.53 1.24
CA LYS A 59 2.09 -11.69 0.08
C LYS A 59 2.58 -10.79 -1.04
N ARG A 60 2.67 -11.35 -2.26
CA ARG A 60 2.91 -10.53 -3.44
C ARG A 60 1.79 -9.51 -3.53
N LYS A 61 2.15 -8.27 -3.86
CA LYS A 61 1.14 -7.27 -4.18
C LYS A 61 0.36 -7.82 -5.37
N GLY A 62 -0.95 -7.98 -5.19
CA GLY A 62 -1.82 -8.37 -6.30
C GLY A 62 -1.68 -7.38 -7.44
N VAL A 63 -1.88 -7.85 -8.67
CA VAL A 63 -2.05 -6.95 -9.81
C VAL A 63 -3.19 -6.00 -9.45
N LYS A 64 -2.92 -4.69 -9.45
CA LYS A 64 -4.00 -3.71 -9.26
C LYS A 64 -5.01 -3.96 -10.38
N LYS A 65 -6.26 -4.22 -10.03
CA LYS A 65 -7.32 -4.35 -11.04
C LYS A 65 -7.32 -3.05 -11.84
N GLN A 66 -7.10 -3.14 -13.15
CA GLN A 66 -7.38 -2.00 -14.02
C GLN A 66 -8.89 -1.76 -14.00
N ALA A 67 -9.28 -0.49 -14.08
CA ALA A 67 -10.69 -0.15 -14.29
C ALA A 67 -11.14 -0.87 -15.56
N SER A 68 -12.30 -1.54 -15.50
CA SER A 68 -12.82 -2.21 -16.68
C SER A 68 -13.11 -1.15 -17.76
N PRO A 69 -13.04 -1.50 -19.05
CA PRO A 69 -13.44 -0.58 -20.13
C PRO A 69 -14.90 -0.09 -19.98
N ASN A 70 -15.73 -0.86 -19.29
CA ASN A 70 -17.13 -0.55 -19.00
C ASN A 70 -17.34 0.21 -17.68
N PHE A 71 -16.27 0.70 -17.05
CA PHE A 71 -16.39 1.49 -15.83
C PHE A 71 -17.07 2.82 -16.16
N LYS A 72 -18.33 2.97 -15.75
CA LYS A 72 -19.05 4.24 -15.88
C LYS A 72 -18.51 5.20 -14.83
N PRO A 73 -17.93 6.36 -15.21
CA PRO A 73 -17.53 7.35 -14.23
C PRO A 73 -18.77 7.87 -13.48
N ALA A 74 -18.63 8.14 -12.18
CA ALA A 74 -19.73 8.57 -11.32
C ALA A 74 -20.21 10.02 -11.59
N GLY A 75 -19.83 10.60 -12.73
CA GLY A 75 -20.15 11.96 -13.13
C GLY A 75 -19.58 12.29 -14.51
N LYS A 76 -20.02 13.43 -15.05
CA LYS A 76 -19.45 14.01 -16.28
C LYS A 76 -18.01 14.48 -16.03
N SER A 77 -17.19 14.52 -17.08
CA SER A 77 -15.83 15.05 -16.97
C SER A 77 -15.88 16.54 -16.65
N ILE A 78 -14.79 17.08 -16.09
CA ILE A 78 -14.68 18.52 -15.78
C ILE A 78 -14.84 19.36 -17.05
N GLU A 79 -14.38 18.84 -18.20
CA GLU A 79 -14.49 19.46 -19.53
C GLU A 79 -15.94 19.52 -20.04
N GLU A 80 -16.79 18.60 -19.61
CA GLU A 80 -18.20 18.51 -20.01
C GLU A 80 -19.12 19.26 -19.03
N ARG A 81 -18.55 19.90 -18.00
CA ARG A 81 -19.28 20.75 -17.07
C ARG A 81 -19.59 22.10 -17.75
N PRO A 82 -20.83 22.59 -17.71
CA PRO A 82 -21.16 23.87 -18.33
C PRO A 82 -20.48 25.03 -17.60
N ASP A 83 -19.88 25.95 -18.37
CA ASP A 83 -19.13 27.11 -17.88
C ASP A 83 -19.97 28.04 -17.00
N VAL A 84 -21.30 28.00 -17.17
CA VAL A 84 -22.27 28.74 -16.35
C VAL A 84 -22.14 28.44 -14.85
N ILE A 85 -21.62 27.28 -14.46
CA ILE A 85 -21.43 26.96 -13.03
C ILE A 85 -20.18 27.65 -12.46
N ASN A 86 -19.18 27.96 -13.29
CA ASN A 86 -18.00 28.72 -12.90
C ASN A 86 -18.30 30.23 -12.85
N LEU A 87 -19.26 30.67 -13.65
CA LEU A 87 -19.81 32.00 -13.64
C LEU A 87 -20.81 32.09 -12.47
N ARG A 88 -20.39 32.63 -11.32
CA ARG A 88 -21.29 32.97 -10.19
C ARG A 88 -22.21 34.15 -10.53
N LEU A 89 -22.89 34.08 -11.68
CA LEU A 89 -23.90 35.03 -12.12
C LEU A 89 -25.27 34.49 -11.70
N ASP A 90 -25.47 34.36 -10.39
CA ASP A 90 -26.81 34.27 -9.81
C ASP A 90 -27.00 35.48 -8.92
N ASN A 91 -27.28 36.61 -9.58
CA ASN A 91 -27.88 37.77 -8.94
C ASN A 91 -29.23 37.95 -9.62
N GLY A 92 -30.24 37.15 -9.30
CA GLY A 92 -31.53 37.34 -9.98
C GLY A 92 -32.71 36.43 -9.66
N GLN A 93 -32.78 35.74 -8.53
CA GLN A 93 -33.96 34.93 -8.18
C GLN A 93 -34.49 35.16 -6.76
N ASP A 94 -34.49 36.41 -6.29
CA ASP A 94 -35.29 36.80 -5.12
C ASP A 94 -36.29 37.88 -5.54
N GLU A 95 -37.45 37.49 -6.06
CA GLU A 95 -38.62 38.38 -6.09
C GLU A 95 -39.08 38.58 -4.63
N ILE A 96 -38.72 39.71 -4.01
CA ILE A 96 -39.24 40.07 -2.69
C ILE A 96 -40.65 40.62 -2.88
N GLU A 97 -41.66 39.81 -2.57
CA GLU A 97 -43.05 40.24 -2.50
C GLU A 97 -43.23 41.20 -1.32
N THR A 98 -43.13 42.51 -1.56
CA THR A 98 -43.43 43.54 -0.55
C THR A 98 -44.93 43.73 -0.42
N GLY A 99 -45.56 42.93 0.44
CA GLY A 99 -46.98 43.08 0.81
C GLY A 99 -47.27 44.42 1.49
N LEU A 100 -48.09 45.26 0.86
CA LEU A 100 -48.62 46.49 1.46
C LEU A 100 -49.58 46.12 2.61
N LEU A 101 -49.20 46.41 3.85
CA LEU A 101 -50.05 46.23 5.02
C LEU A 101 -51.07 47.38 5.09
N THR A 102 -52.27 47.18 4.56
CA THR A 102 -53.42 48.08 4.79
C THR A 102 -53.79 48.04 6.28
N LYS A 103 -53.56 49.14 6.99
CA LYS A 103 -54.07 49.36 8.35
C LYS A 103 -55.58 49.61 8.28
N ILE A 104 -56.36 48.77 8.97
CA ILE A 104 -57.74 49.05 9.37
C ILE A 104 -57.67 49.65 10.78
#